data_AF-A0A1I7XM63-F1
#
_entry.id   AF-A0A1I7XM63-F1
#
_cell.length_a   1.000
_cell.length_b   1.000
_cell.length_c   1.000
_cell.angle_alpha   90.00
_cell.angle_beta   90.00
_cell.angle_gamma   90.00
#
_symmetry.space_group_name_H-M   'P 1'
#
loop_
_entity.id
_entity.type
_entity.pdbx_description
1 polymer ?
#
loop_
_entity_poly.entity_id
_entity_poly.type
_entity_poly.pdbx_seq_one_letter_code
_entity_poly.pdbx_strand_id
1 'polypeptide(L)'
;MLRNSTKIAPDDESPPINEVIGKVTDVPVDTKKTFEVRGRKILVINDNGEFYAINGLCSHYNYPLENGVYSKGKIRCPYHGACFNVKTGDIEDYPGFDNLHSFEVIWDILLRSHKIYNLFRNPLSSELIFVIAINPVKRTVSLSSGNHLRYSKLVLAVGCTTRKLKIPGSELENVFTLRVIEEANMIASQSIGKHVVCIGGSFIGMEIASALYTSAASVTIICTSDEPIPALGKDIGAAIRKRFESKGVSVLVNAHVERLEGIKAVSSVILNEGLTIQADVVVAGIGVTPSTEWLKNSCINLDTRGFIKVDSHFRTSADWIYAIGDAVTVPLPLWDIESINIQHFQTAQTHGQLLGYSITGKPQPHPIVPFFWTVFFLEFGIRFAGCTDGFSETIIHGNIDEMNFSKYYLKNNVVVAVANAGPLPTAIQFLTIFQQNIKITRTEVEKISCTSFTSVMQERNPRGNSHSEKERYRTCCDVCHIKFGTVFLGTIEAIVCVFVLIGAVQQTMWKNQQYSQCDKNFLRDCLIFQFSHFNVTLIFDYIVIIMMAFILLSVGYSFQNI
;
A
#
# COMPACT_ATOMS: atom_id res chain seq x y z
N MET A 1 -0.73 12.85 9.28
CA MET A 1 -1.85 11.96 9.62
C MET A 1 -1.59 11.35 10.99
N LEU A 2 -2.57 11.39 11.90
CA LEU A 2 -2.47 10.72 13.21
C LEU A 2 -3.09 9.32 13.16
N ARG A 3 -2.48 8.37 13.88
CA ARG A 3 -3.00 7.02 14.19
C ARG A 3 -2.91 6.73 15.68
N ASN A 4 -3.84 5.96 16.24
CA ASN A 4 -3.70 5.48 17.62
C ASN A 4 -2.48 4.56 17.73
N SER A 5 -1.65 4.74 18.76
CA SER A 5 -0.55 3.83 19.01
C SER A 5 -1.10 2.46 19.44
N THR A 6 -0.44 1.37 19.05
CA THR A 6 -0.86 -0.02 19.29
C THR A 6 -0.89 -0.45 20.77
N LYS A 7 -0.68 0.47 21.71
CA LYS A 7 -0.88 0.27 23.15
C LYS A 7 -2.32 0.62 23.55
N ILE A 8 -3.29 -0.03 22.91
CA ILE A 8 -4.69 0.10 23.31
C ILE A 8 -4.87 -0.71 24.61
N ALA A 9 -5.43 -0.07 25.64
CA ALA A 9 -5.97 -0.81 26.78
C ALA A 9 -7.03 -1.80 26.25
N PRO A 10 -7.13 -3.04 26.75
CA PRO A 10 -7.98 -4.09 26.13
C PRO A 10 -9.47 -3.73 25.96
N ASP A 11 -9.90 -2.61 26.54
CA ASP A 11 -11.29 -2.21 26.72
C ASP A 11 -11.67 -0.91 25.95
N ASP A 12 -10.75 -0.30 25.18
CA ASP A 12 -11.05 0.93 24.40
C ASP A 12 -11.57 0.59 22.98
N GLU A 13 -12.90 0.57 22.83
CA GLU A 13 -13.61 0.36 21.56
C GLU A 13 -13.64 1.60 20.64
N SER A 14 -12.91 2.67 20.97
CA SER A 14 -12.90 3.89 20.14
C SER A 14 -12.38 3.59 18.72
N PRO A 15 -13.07 4.02 17.65
CA PRO A 15 -12.63 3.78 16.28
C PRO A 15 -11.25 4.41 16.04
N PRO A 16 -10.35 3.73 15.30
CA PRO A 16 -9.01 4.25 15.03
C PRO A 16 -9.09 5.64 14.42
N ILE A 17 -8.37 6.59 15.01
CA ILE A 17 -8.24 7.94 14.47
C ILE A 17 -7.33 7.85 13.25
N ASN A 18 -7.82 8.25 12.08
CA ASN A 18 -7.04 8.44 10.85
C ASN A 18 -7.39 9.84 10.31
N GLU A 19 -6.70 10.86 10.79
CA GLU A 19 -7.06 12.26 10.48
C GLU A 19 -5.84 13.06 10.02
N VAL A 20 -6.05 13.91 9.00
CA VAL A 20 -5.06 14.89 8.54
C VAL A 20 -5.27 16.16 9.35
N ILE A 21 -4.35 16.42 10.28
CA ILE A 21 -4.48 17.49 11.28
C ILE A 21 -3.79 18.80 10.89
N GLY A 22 -2.85 18.78 9.94
CA GLY A 22 -2.05 19.95 9.58
C GLY A 22 -0.90 19.61 8.64
N LYS A 23 -0.17 20.64 8.22
CA LYS A 23 1.04 20.52 7.38
C LYS A 23 2.28 20.33 8.26
N VAL A 24 3.30 19.65 7.74
CA VAL A 24 4.63 19.51 8.37
C VAL A 24 5.22 20.89 8.73
N THR A 25 4.98 21.90 7.88
CA THR A 25 5.42 23.29 8.09
C THR A 25 4.75 24.00 9.25
N ASP A 26 3.63 23.47 9.76
CA ASP A 26 2.90 24.07 10.88
C ASP A 26 3.61 23.86 12.22
N VAL A 27 4.55 22.91 12.28
CA VAL A 27 5.38 22.62 13.45
C VAL A 27 6.85 22.58 13.02
N PRO A 28 7.52 23.75 12.91
CA PRO A 28 8.95 23.83 12.59
C PRO A 28 9.82 22.97 13.52
N VAL A 29 11.06 22.68 13.10
CA VAL A 29 12.01 21.88 13.90
C VAL A 29 12.19 22.49 15.29
N ASP A 30 12.16 21.62 16.29
CA ASP A 30 12.27 21.91 17.72
C ASP A 30 11.14 22.80 18.28
N THR A 31 9.99 22.81 17.61
CA THR A 31 8.78 23.48 18.06
C THR A 31 7.64 22.50 18.34
N LYS A 32 6.51 23.03 18.82
CA LYS A 32 5.32 22.27 19.16
C LYS A 32 4.06 23.06 18.83
N LYS A 33 2.98 22.36 18.47
CA LYS A 33 1.67 22.95 18.18
C LYS A 33 0.55 22.01 18.60
N THR A 34 -0.51 22.57 19.16
CA THR A 34 -1.73 21.82 19.48
C THR A 34 -2.66 21.79 18.27
N PHE A 35 -3.24 20.63 18.03
CA PHE A 35 -4.31 20.42 17.07
C PHE A 35 -5.53 19.87 17.81
N GLU A 36 -6.72 20.30 17.40
CA GLU A 36 -7.97 19.78 17.94
C GLU A 36 -8.48 18.67 17.03
N VAL A 37 -8.68 17.48 17.60
CA VAL A 37 -9.05 16.26 16.86
C VAL A 37 -10.21 15.64 17.61
N ARG A 38 -11.41 15.66 17.01
CA ARG A 38 -12.65 15.15 17.64
C ARG A 38 -12.87 15.67 19.07
N GLY A 39 -12.61 16.98 19.29
CA GLY A 39 -12.74 17.63 20.61
C GLY A 39 -11.63 17.32 21.61
N ARG A 40 -10.57 16.60 21.21
CA ARG A 40 -9.38 16.35 22.03
C ARG A 40 -8.23 17.23 21.57
N LYS A 41 -7.49 17.80 22.53
CA LYS A 41 -6.25 18.55 22.26
C LYS A 41 -5.09 17.58 22.09
N ILE A 42 -4.47 17.55 20.91
CA ILE A 42 -3.29 16.74 20.60
C ILE A 42 -2.10 17.67 20.43
N LEU A 43 -1.07 17.51 21.24
CA LEU A 43 0.17 18.26 21.11
C LEU A 43 1.11 17.51 20.18
N VAL A 44 1.42 18.12 19.04
CA VAL A 44 2.40 17.62 18.08
C VAL A 44 3.70 18.37 18.28
N ILE A 45 4.80 17.63 18.34
CA ILE A 45 6.15 18.14 18.61
C ILE A 45 7.04 17.65 17.48
N ASN A 46 7.83 18.56 16.91
CA ASN A 46 8.85 18.25 15.92
C ASN A 46 10.20 18.23 16.64
N ASP A 47 10.70 17.06 16.98
CA ASP A 47 11.95 16.84 17.70
C ASP A 47 13.02 16.47 16.69
N ASN A 48 13.89 17.44 16.35
CA ASN A 48 14.97 17.27 15.37
C ASN A 48 14.52 16.70 14.00
N GLY A 49 13.35 17.15 13.51
CA GLY A 49 12.79 16.72 12.21
C GLY A 49 11.86 15.51 12.28
N GLU A 50 11.77 14.83 13.43
CA GLU A 50 10.85 13.72 13.64
C GLU A 50 9.61 14.21 14.40
N PHE A 51 8.42 13.79 13.94
CA PHE A 51 7.16 14.23 14.54
C PHE A 51 6.63 13.22 15.56
N TYR A 52 6.29 13.71 16.75
CA TYR A 52 5.63 12.96 17.80
C TYR A 52 4.32 13.63 18.18
N ALA A 53 3.33 12.84 18.57
CA ALA A 53 2.04 13.35 19.01
C ALA A 53 1.64 12.70 20.34
N ILE A 54 1.26 13.52 21.30
CA ILE A 54 0.80 13.12 22.62
C ILE A 54 -0.48 13.88 22.99
N ASN A 55 -1.19 13.42 24.02
CA ASN A 55 -2.25 14.21 24.62
C ASN A 55 -1.71 15.60 25.02
N GLY A 56 -2.40 16.66 24.61
CA GLY A 56 -1.98 18.04 24.83
C GLY A 56 -2.32 18.61 26.21
N LEU A 57 -2.92 17.81 27.08
CA LEU A 57 -3.25 18.18 28.46
C LEU A 57 -2.39 17.39 29.46
N CYS A 58 -1.86 18.08 30.47
CA CYS A 58 -1.10 17.45 31.54
C CYS A 58 -1.99 16.55 32.39
N SER A 59 -1.56 15.30 32.65
CA SER A 59 -2.32 14.33 33.45
C SER A 59 -2.51 14.71 34.93
N HIS A 60 -1.89 15.78 35.42
CA HIS A 60 -2.08 16.27 36.78
C HIS A 60 -3.41 17.03 36.94
N TYR A 61 -3.54 18.21 36.33
CA TYR A 61 -4.74 19.07 36.42
C TYR A 61 -5.16 19.62 35.05
N ASN A 62 -4.95 18.82 33.99
CA ASN A 62 -5.34 19.16 32.62
C ASN A 62 -4.78 20.50 32.11
N TYR A 63 -3.63 20.93 32.64
CA TYR A 63 -3.01 22.17 32.18
C TYR A 63 -2.53 22.00 30.72
N PRO A 64 -2.79 22.96 29.81
CA PRO A 64 -2.36 22.86 28.42
C PRO A 64 -0.84 22.78 28.26
N LEU A 65 -0.35 21.68 27.70
CA LEU A 65 1.09 21.44 27.49
C LEU A 65 1.67 22.24 26.32
N GLU A 66 0.82 22.91 25.54
CA GLU A 66 1.25 23.90 24.54
C GLU A 66 2.05 25.07 25.15
N ASN A 67 1.71 25.40 26.40
CA ASN A 67 2.43 26.38 27.20
C ASN A 67 3.64 25.78 27.94
N GLY A 68 3.87 24.47 27.81
CA GLY A 68 4.98 23.77 28.45
C GLY A 68 6.33 24.03 27.82
N VAL A 69 7.39 23.78 28.60
CA VAL A 69 8.77 23.91 28.15
C VAL A 69 9.19 22.57 27.54
N TYR A 70 9.50 22.58 26.24
CA TYR A 70 10.01 21.42 25.53
C TYR A 70 11.54 21.50 25.43
N SER A 71 12.22 20.38 25.72
CA SER A 71 13.68 20.26 25.59
C SER A 71 14.08 18.78 25.49
N LYS A 72 14.89 18.43 24.49
CA LYS A 72 15.53 17.10 24.32
C LYS A 72 14.55 15.93 24.47
N GLY A 73 13.47 15.91 23.68
CA GLY A 73 12.48 14.84 23.74
C GLY A 73 11.60 14.81 25.00
N LYS A 74 11.61 15.87 25.82
CA LYS A 74 10.78 15.99 27.03
C LYS A 74 9.92 17.25 26.98
N ILE A 75 8.70 17.16 27.48
CA ILE A 75 7.81 18.30 27.69
C ILE A 75 7.52 18.44 29.19
N ARG A 76 7.78 19.63 29.75
CA ARG A 76 7.52 19.96 31.15
C ARG A 76 6.34 20.91 31.26
N CYS A 77 5.34 20.51 32.04
CA CYS A 77 4.21 21.36 32.41
C CYS A 77 4.73 22.56 33.21
N PRO A 78 4.39 23.80 32.82
CA PRO A 78 4.96 24.99 33.44
C PRO A 78 4.33 25.28 34.81
N TYR A 79 3.19 24.67 35.11
CA TYR A 79 2.41 24.96 36.31
C TYR A 79 2.94 24.20 37.54
N HIS A 80 3.05 22.87 37.44
CA HIS A 80 3.48 22.01 38.55
C HIS A 80 4.75 21.22 38.28
N GLY A 81 5.37 21.40 37.11
CA GLY A 81 6.64 20.75 36.79
C GLY A 81 6.55 19.30 36.32
N ALA A 82 5.35 18.69 36.23
CA ALA A 82 5.20 17.33 35.68
C ALA A 82 5.86 17.23 34.29
N CYS A 83 6.66 16.19 34.07
CA CYS A 83 7.47 16.02 32.86
C CYS A 83 7.11 14.72 32.16
N PHE A 84 7.04 14.76 30.83
CA PHE A 84 6.66 13.61 30.01
C PHE A 84 7.62 13.43 28.85
N ASN A 85 7.81 12.18 28.45
CA ASN A 85 8.52 11.80 27.24
C ASN A 85 7.64 12.12 26.01
N VAL A 86 8.12 12.91 25.06
CA VAL A 86 7.29 13.34 23.92
C VAL A 86 7.00 12.22 22.94
N LYS A 87 7.84 11.17 22.93
CA LYS A 87 7.73 10.04 22.00
C LYS A 87 6.81 8.96 22.53
N THR A 88 6.92 8.63 23.80
CA THR A 88 6.16 7.52 24.42
C THR A 88 4.98 7.99 25.25
N GLY A 89 4.97 9.25 25.66
CA GLY A 89 4.01 9.82 26.61
C GLY A 89 4.28 9.46 28.07
N ASP A 90 5.31 8.66 28.36
CA ASP A 90 5.60 8.20 29.72
C ASP A 90 5.96 9.36 30.66
N ILE A 91 5.55 9.27 31.93
CA ILE A 91 5.97 10.22 32.97
C ILE A 91 7.47 10.06 33.21
N GLU A 92 8.18 11.17 33.11
CA GLU A 92 9.62 11.29 33.39
C GLU A 92 9.89 12.03 34.70
N ASP A 93 8.91 12.80 35.20
CA ASP A 93 9.00 13.53 36.48
C ASP A 93 7.59 13.84 37.01
N TYR A 94 7.42 13.76 38.33
CA TYR A 94 6.15 13.99 39.02
C TYR A 94 5.81 15.50 39.07
N PRO A 95 4.54 15.90 39.35
CA PRO A 95 3.39 15.11 39.80
C PRO A 95 2.38 14.76 38.70
N GLY A 96 2.79 14.13 37.61
CA GLY A 96 1.85 13.50 36.68
C GLY A 96 1.14 12.31 37.34
N PHE A 97 -0.18 12.19 37.20
CA PHE A 97 -0.93 11.06 37.73
C PHE A 97 -0.83 9.83 36.83
N ASP A 98 -0.86 10.05 35.51
CA ASP A 98 -0.79 9.00 34.49
C ASP A 98 0.13 9.39 33.32
N ASN A 99 0.56 8.41 32.55
CA ASN A 99 1.22 8.62 31.26
C ASN A 99 0.26 9.32 30.29
N LEU A 100 0.82 10.09 29.37
CA LEU A 100 0.07 10.68 28.27
C LEU A 100 -0.13 9.65 27.18
N HIS A 101 -1.32 9.65 26.57
CA HIS A 101 -1.56 8.85 25.39
C HIS A 101 -0.71 9.36 24.21
N SER A 102 0.07 8.46 23.58
CA SER A 102 0.85 8.75 22.38
C SER A 102 0.12 8.31 21.11
N PHE A 103 0.31 9.05 20.03
CA PHE A 103 -0.25 8.79 18.71
C PHE A 103 0.88 8.61 17.69
N GLU A 104 0.71 7.70 16.75
CA GLU A 104 1.61 7.55 15.61
C GLU A 104 1.36 8.71 14.63
N VAL A 105 2.44 9.41 14.26
CA VAL A 105 2.40 10.50 13.27
C VAL A 105 3.00 9.99 11.96
N ILE A 106 2.20 10.01 10.90
CA ILE A 106 2.65 9.76 9.54
C ILE A 106 2.71 11.10 8.82
N TRP A 107 3.93 11.53 8.48
CA TRP A 107 4.19 12.83 7.87
C TRP A 107 4.94 12.74 6.53
N ASP A 108 5.49 11.55 6.20
CA ASP A 108 6.08 11.24 4.90
C ASP A 108 5.48 9.96 4.31
N ILE A 109 5.44 9.88 2.97
CA ILE A 109 5.17 8.64 2.23
C ILE A 109 6.53 7.97 1.95
N LEU A 110 7.07 7.30 2.96
CA LEU A 110 8.38 6.65 2.85
C LEU A 110 8.28 5.26 2.20
N LEU A 111 9.20 4.96 1.29
CA LEU A 111 9.37 3.60 0.75
C LEU A 111 9.93 2.63 1.81
N ARG A 112 10.73 3.14 2.74
CA ARG A 112 11.41 2.40 3.83
C ARG A 112 11.51 3.29 5.07
N SER A 113 11.60 2.70 6.25
CA SER A 113 11.78 3.48 7.48
C SER A 113 13.10 4.25 7.47
N HIS A 114 13.16 5.38 8.18
CA HIS A 114 14.39 6.17 8.35
C HIS A 114 15.58 5.33 8.86
N LYS A 115 15.33 4.29 9.66
CA LYS A 115 16.37 3.34 10.10
C LYS A 115 17.14 2.73 8.93
N ILE A 116 16.44 2.34 7.86
CA ILE A 116 17.06 1.76 6.67
C ILE A 116 17.90 2.81 5.94
N TYR A 117 17.38 4.03 5.76
CA TYR A 117 18.13 5.10 5.12
C TYR A 117 19.39 5.49 5.91
N ASN A 118 19.35 5.45 7.24
CA ASN A 118 20.53 5.71 8.08
C ASN A 118 21.61 4.62 7.95
N LEU A 119 21.23 3.37 7.68
CA LEU A 119 22.19 2.29 7.39
C LEU A 119 22.92 2.49 6.04
N PHE A 120 22.24 3.12 5.07
CA PHE A 120 22.77 3.36 3.72
C PHE A 120 23.25 4.80 3.48
N ARG A 121 23.15 5.68 4.48
CA ARG A 121 23.60 7.07 4.39
C ARG A 121 25.12 7.06 4.25
N ASN A 122 25.58 7.10 3.01
CA ASN A 122 26.91 7.59 2.70
C ASN A 122 26.92 9.07 3.12
N PRO A 123 27.91 9.57 3.88
CA PRO A 123 27.91 10.91 4.49
C PRO A 123 27.96 12.10 3.50
N LEU A 124 27.63 11.89 2.23
CA LEU A 124 27.61 12.93 1.20
C LEU A 124 26.31 13.75 1.29
N SER A 125 26.27 14.62 2.31
CA SER A 125 25.47 15.85 2.47
C SER A 125 23.93 15.77 2.40
N SER A 126 23.29 16.74 3.04
CA SER A 126 21.84 17.04 2.98
C SER A 126 21.40 17.72 1.68
N GLU A 127 22.31 17.97 0.74
CA GLU A 127 22.01 18.62 -0.54
C GLU A 127 21.67 17.60 -1.62
N LEU A 128 20.78 17.99 -2.55
CA LEU A 128 20.46 17.22 -3.74
C LEU A 128 21.70 17.16 -4.66
N ILE A 129 22.37 16.01 -4.69
CA ILE A 129 23.51 15.76 -5.58
C ILE A 129 22.99 15.14 -6.87
N PHE A 130 23.19 15.82 -8.00
CA PHE A 130 22.84 15.28 -9.30
C PHE A 130 24.03 14.57 -9.94
N VAL A 131 23.77 13.43 -10.58
CA VAL A 131 24.72 12.79 -11.49
C VAL A 131 24.56 13.43 -12.87
N ILE A 132 25.64 13.95 -13.43
CA ILE A 132 25.62 14.68 -14.71
C ILE A 132 26.34 13.95 -15.84
N ALA A 133 27.25 13.02 -15.52
CA ALA A 133 27.97 12.22 -16.50
C ALA A 133 28.53 10.93 -15.88
N ILE A 134 28.78 9.94 -16.73
CA ILE A 134 29.51 8.72 -16.36
C ILE A 134 30.69 8.52 -17.31
N ASN A 135 31.78 7.97 -16.78
CA ASN A 135 32.92 7.51 -17.55
C ASN A 135 33.12 6.01 -17.30
N PRO A 136 32.62 5.13 -18.19
CA PRO A 136 32.71 3.69 -18.02
C PRO A 136 34.15 3.16 -17.99
N VAL A 137 35.06 3.78 -18.74
CA VAL A 137 36.48 3.38 -18.81
C VAL A 137 37.19 3.63 -17.47
N LYS A 138 37.01 4.82 -16.89
CA LYS A 138 37.58 5.19 -15.58
C LYS A 138 36.79 4.65 -14.39
N ARG A 139 35.59 4.10 -14.64
CA ARG A 139 34.58 3.71 -13.66
C ARG A 139 34.28 4.83 -12.67
N THR A 140 33.94 6.00 -13.21
CA THR A 140 33.61 7.19 -12.41
C THR A 140 32.27 7.79 -12.80
N VAL A 141 31.58 8.34 -11.81
CA VAL A 141 30.40 9.19 -11.96
C VAL A 141 30.81 10.63 -11.67
N SER A 142 30.36 11.59 -12.48
CA SER A 142 30.57 13.02 -12.25
C SER A 142 29.31 13.63 -11.66
N LEU A 143 29.49 14.42 -10.61
CA LEU A 143 28.42 15.05 -9.85
C LEU A 143 28.28 16.53 -10.23
N SER A 144 27.09 17.10 -10.02
CA SER A 144 26.82 18.52 -10.22
C SER A 144 27.67 19.44 -9.35
N SER A 145 28.20 18.94 -8.23
CA SER A 145 29.14 19.65 -7.36
C SER A 145 30.57 19.74 -7.93
N GLY A 146 30.83 19.13 -9.09
CA GLY A 146 32.17 19.00 -9.68
C GLY A 146 32.98 17.82 -9.14
N ASN A 147 32.48 17.13 -8.10
CA ASN A 147 33.12 15.95 -7.55
C ASN A 147 32.95 14.71 -8.46
N HIS A 148 33.88 13.76 -8.32
CA HIS A 148 33.81 12.47 -9.00
C HIS A 148 33.78 11.32 -7.99
N LEU A 149 32.92 10.32 -8.25
CA LEU A 149 32.83 9.10 -7.46
C LEU A 149 33.28 7.90 -8.27
N ARG A 150 34.19 7.08 -7.73
CA ARG A 150 34.58 5.80 -8.35
C ARG A 150 33.59 4.70 -7.97
N TYR A 151 33.37 3.75 -8.88
CA TYR A 151 32.53 2.58 -8.62
C TYR A 151 33.19 1.27 -9.03
N SER A 152 32.84 0.19 -8.33
CA SER A 152 33.13 -1.19 -8.76
C SER A 152 32.01 -1.75 -9.62
N LYS A 153 30.76 -1.39 -9.30
CA LYS A 153 29.54 -1.62 -10.08
C LYS A 153 28.66 -0.38 -10.00
N LEU A 154 27.99 -0.04 -11.09
CA LEU A 154 27.03 1.06 -11.17
C LEU A 154 25.65 0.53 -11.55
N VAL A 155 24.60 1.01 -10.88
CA VAL A 155 23.21 0.69 -11.21
C VAL A 155 22.48 1.97 -11.58
N LEU A 156 21.95 2.03 -12.79
CA LEU A 156 21.13 3.12 -13.30
C LEU A 156 19.66 2.82 -13.04
N ALA A 157 19.08 3.49 -12.04
CA ALA A 157 17.65 3.43 -11.71
C ALA A 157 17.00 4.82 -11.87
N VAL A 158 17.26 5.46 -13.02
CA VAL A 158 17.00 6.90 -13.24
C VAL A 158 15.53 7.26 -13.49
N GLY A 159 14.68 6.25 -13.68
CA GLY A 159 13.25 6.42 -13.92
C GLY A 159 12.92 7.27 -15.16
N CYS A 160 11.74 7.87 -15.14
CA CYS A 160 11.21 8.69 -16.23
C CYS A 160 10.69 10.03 -15.71
N THR A 161 10.58 11.00 -16.62
CA THR A 161 9.91 12.29 -16.43
C THR A 161 8.59 12.34 -17.20
N THR A 162 7.65 13.16 -16.74
CA THR A 162 6.36 13.36 -17.42
C THR A 162 6.54 14.01 -18.79
N ARG A 163 5.74 13.57 -19.77
CA ARG A 163 5.62 14.27 -21.04
C ARG A 163 4.79 15.54 -20.83
N LYS A 164 5.34 16.67 -21.26
CA LYS A 164 4.63 17.95 -21.29
C LYS A 164 3.78 18.06 -22.55
N LEU A 165 2.65 18.75 -22.42
CA LEU A 165 1.85 19.18 -23.57
C LEU A 165 2.69 20.06 -24.50
N LYS A 166 2.44 19.95 -25.80
CA LYS A 166 3.12 20.73 -26.85
C LYS A 166 2.08 21.44 -27.70
N ILE A 167 1.27 22.27 -27.04
CA ILE A 167 0.18 23.04 -27.63
C ILE A 167 0.22 24.47 -27.06
N PRO A 168 -0.35 25.48 -27.74
CA PRO A 168 -0.43 26.82 -27.19
C PRO A 168 -1.13 26.84 -25.82
N GLY A 169 -0.58 27.60 -24.86
CA GLY A 169 -1.12 27.72 -23.50
C GLY A 169 -0.71 26.61 -22.53
N SER A 170 0.12 25.64 -22.96
CA SER A 170 0.62 24.55 -22.11
C SER A 170 1.49 24.98 -20.93
N GLU A 171 1.97 26.22 -20.97
CA GLU A 171 2.88 26.88 -20.03
C GLU A 171 2.16 27.70 -18.94
N LEU A 172 0.83 27.75 -18.96
CA LEU A 172 0.02 28.45 -17.94
C LEU A 172 0.22 27.81 -16.55
N GLU A 173 0.16 28.62 -15.50
CA GLU A 173 0.66 28.24 -14.15
C GLU A 173 -0.10 27.08 -13.48
N ASN A 174 -1.37 26.90 -13.82
CA ASN A 174 -2.30 25.89 -13.32
C ASN A 174 -2.48 24.70 -14.29
N VAL A 175 -1.48 24.49 -15.16
CA VAL A 175 -1.36 23.29 -16.01
C VAL A 175 -0.31 22.38 -15.38
N PHE A 176 -0.76 21.24 -14.86
CA PHE A 176 0.07 20.33 -14.08
C PHE A 176 0.38 19.03 -14.81
N THR A 177 1.46 18.38 -14.38
CA THR A 177 1.69 16.94 -14.56
C THR A 177 1.77 16.28 -13.19
N LEU A 178 1.70 14.96 -13.13
CA LEU A 178 1.84 14.22 -11.88
C LEU A 178 2.95 13.17 -11.98
N ARG A 179 4.01 13.33 -11.17
CA ARG A 179 5.10 12.39 -10.96
C ARG A 179 5.64 12.40 -9.54
N VAL A 180 5.68 13.57 -8.90
CA VAL A 180 6.19 13.74 -7.53
C VAL A 180 5.10 14.16 -6.54
N ILE A 181 5.38 14.01 -5.24
CA ILE A 181 4.40 14.25 -4.17
C ILE A 181 3.97 15.72 -4.13
N GLU A 182 4.89 16.63 -4.43
CA GLU A 182 4.63 18.07 -4.47
C GLU A 182 3.58 18.40 -5.53
N GLU A 183 3.68 17.80 -6.72
CA GLU A 183 2.68 17.95 -7.79
C GLU A 183 1.32 17.39 -7.36
N ALA A 184 1.30 16.23 -6.69
CA ALA A 184 0.06 15.65 -6.16
C ALA A 184 -0.66 16.61 -5.20
N ASN A 185 0.10 17.20 -4.27
CA ASN A 185 -0.43 18.15 -3.29
C ASN A 185 -0.92 19.45 -3.94
N MET A 186 -0.21 19.96 -4.95
CA MET A 186 -0.63 21.13 -5.72
C MET A 186 -1.94 20.85 -6.47
N ILE A 187 -2.02 19.73 -7.19
CA ILE A 187 -3.23 19.33 -7.91
C ILE A 187 -4.41 19.19 -6.94
N ALA A 188 -4.25 18.47 -5.83
CA ALA A 188 -5.31 18.25 -4.85
C ALA A 188 -5.82 19.56 -4.24
N SER A 189 -4.90 20.45 -3.82
CA SER A 189 -5.29 21.72 -3.19
C SER A 189 -5.94 22.72 -4.16
N GLN A 190 -5.45 22.81 -5.40
CA GLN A 190 -5.97 23.76 -6.39
C GLN A 190 -7.26 23.30 -7.06
N SER A 191 -7.60 22.00 -6.97
CA SER A 191 -8.80 21.45 -7.60
C SER A 191 -10.08 21.62 -6.79
N ILE A 192 -10.00 22.01 -5.51
CA ILE A 192 -11.17 22.09 -4.62
C ILE A 192 -12.17 23.13 -5.13
N GLY A 193 -13.39 22.69 -5.41
CA GLY A 193 -14.47 23.55 -5.93
C GLY A 193 -14.20 24.14 -7.32
N LYS A 194 -13.27 23.55 -8.10
CA LYS A 194 -12.84 24.02 -9.42
C LYS A 194 -13.27 23.09 -10.55
N HIS A 195 -13.31 23.62 -11.77
CA HIS A 195 -13.50 22.84 -13.00
C HIS A 195 -12.17 22.26 -13.44
N VAL A 196 -12.00 20.93 -13.30
CA VAL A 196 -10.75 20.23 -13.59
C VAL A 196 -10.85 19.50 -14.92
N VAL A 197 -9.86 19.69 -15.80
CA VAL A 197 -9.74 18.92 -17.05
C VAL A 197 -8.49 18.03 -17.02
N CYS A 198 -8.69 16.71 -17.10
CA CYS A 198 -7.62 15.73 -17.22
C CYS A 198 -7.40 15.38 -18.70
N ILE A 199 -6.22 15.71 -19.24
CA ILE A 199 -5.84 15.38 -20.61
C ILE A 199 -5.08 14.05 -20.61
N GLY A 200 -5.69 13.00 -21.12
CA GLY A 200 -5.13 11.64 -21.20
C GLY A 200 -6.00 10.60 -20.50
N GLY A 201 -6.75 9.82 -21.29
CA GLY A 201 -7.62 8.73 -20.83
C GLY A 201 -6.92 7.40 -20.48
N SER A 202 -5.68 7.44 -20.01
CA SER A 202 -4.95 6.25 -19.54
C SER A 202 -4.92 6.19 -18.01
N PHE A 203 -4.21 5.23 -17.43
CA PHE A 203 -4.25 4.92 -15.99
C PHE A 203 -4.13 6.16 -15.10
N ILE A 204 -3.04 6.93 -15.22
CA ILE A 204 -2.78 8.09 -14.34
C ILE A 204 -3.83 9.19 -14.49
N GLY A 205 -4.23 9.55 -15.72
CA GLY A 205 -5.23 10.60 -15.92
C GLY A 205 -6.60 10.20 -15.36
N MET A 206 -6.97 8.91 -15.51
CA MET A 206 -8.19 8.35 -14.93
C MET A 206 -8.11 8.27 -13.40
N GLU A 207 -6.98 7.87 -12.81
CA GLU A 207 -6.78 7.83 -11.36
C GLU A 207 -6.86 9.22 -10.72
N ILE A 208 -6.28 10.24 -11.36
CA ILE A 208 -6.36 11.63 -10.89
C ILE A 208 -7.81 12.11 -10.91
N ALA A 209 -8.52 11.93 -12.03
CA ALA A 209 -9.93 12.29 -12.12
C ALA A 209 -10.76 11.58 -11.04
N SER A 210 -10.46 10.31 -10.81
CA SER A 210 -11.09 9.47 -9.81
C SER A 210 -10.80 9.87 -8.36
N ALA A 211 -9.64 10.49 -8.09
CA ALA A 211 -9.31 11.04 -6.78
C ALA A 211 -9.97 12.40 -6.53
N LEU A 212 -10.24 13.17 -7.59
CA LEU A 212 -10.71 14.56 -7.48
C LEU A 212 -12.24 14.72 -7.57
N TYR A 213 -12.97 13.73 -8.10
CA TYR A 213 -14.38 13.86 -8.48
C TYR A 213 -15.35 14.36 -7.40
N THR A 214 -15.06 14.15 -6.12
CA THR A 214 -15.89 14.65 -5.00
C THR A 214 -15.49 16.03 -4.50
N SER A 215 -14.23 16.41 -4.71
CA SER A 215 -13.66 17.67 -4.21
C SER A 215 -13.73 18.81 -5.22
N ALA A 216 -13.69 18.49 -6.51
CA ALA A 216 -13.80 19.43 -7.62
C ALA A 216 -15.26 19.83 -7.89
N ALA A 217 -15.48 21.00 -8.50
CA ALA A 217 -16.81 21.40 -8.96
C ALA A 217 -17.26 20.57 -10.16
N SER A 218 -16.33 20.21 -11.05
CA SER A 218 -16.54 19.24 -12.11
C SER A 218 -15.21 18.62 -12.53
N VAL A 219 -15.27 17.41 -13.09
CA VAL A 219 -14.11 16.75 -13.70
C VAL A 219 -14.46 16.32 -15.12
N THR A 220 -13.62 16.70 -16.08
CA THR A 220 -13.71 16.25 -17.48
C THR A 220 -12.42 15.54 -17.88
N ILE A 221 -12.54 14.38 -18.50
CA ILE A 221 -11.43 13.60 -19.04
C ILE A 221 -11.46 13.68 -20.56
N ILE A 222 -10.31 13.98 -21.17
CA ILE A 222 -10.15 14.01 -22.61
C ILE A 222 -9.30 12.81 -23.03
N CYS A 223 -9.92 11.91 -23.79
CA CYS A 223 -9.35 10.69 -24.33
C CYS A 223 -9.20 10.86 -25.85
N THR A 224 -7.98 10.69 -26.36
CA THR A 224 -7.74 10.66 -27.82
C THR A 224 -8.15 9.33 -28.45
N SER A 225 -8.32 8.28 -27.64
CA SER A 225 -8.82 6.97 -28.06
C SER A 225 -10.35 6.93 -28.03
N ASP A 226 -10.92 5.90 -28.66
CA ASP A 226 -12.36 5.65 -28.70
C ASP A 226 -12.93 5.19 -27.36
N GLU A 227 -12.10 4.58 -26.51
CA GLU A 227 -12.42 4.27 -25.11
C GLU A 227 -11.22 4.56 -24.18
N PRO A 228 -11.45 4.83 -22.87
CA PRO A 228 -10.36 4.98 -21.91
C PRO A 228 -9.66 3.64 -21.64
N ILE A 229 -8.44 3.71 -21.11
CA ILE A 229 -7.58 2.56 -20.80
C ILE A 229 -7.47 1.58 -22.00
N PRO A 230 -6.99 2.04 -23.17
CA PRO A 230 -6.94 1.20 -24.38
C PRO A 230 -6.11 -0.08 -24.21
N ALA A 231 -5.18 -0.10 -23.25
CA ALA A 231 -4.37 -1.27 -22.91
C ALA A 231 -5.19 -2.50 -22.43
N LEU A 232 -6.44 -2.31 -21.98
CA LEU A 232 -7.32 -3.39 -21.53
C LEU A 232 -8.39 -3.79 -22.57
N GLY A 233 -8.47 -3.06 -23.69
CA GLY A 233 -9.47 -3.26 -24.73
C GLY A 233 -10.77 -2.49 -24.51
N LYS A 234 -11.56 -2.37 -25.60
CA LYS A 234 -12.74 -1.49 -25.68
C LYS A 234 -13.87 -1.89 -24.74
N ASP A 235 -14.08 -3.19 -24.55
CA ASP A 235 -15.07 -3.77 -23.63
C ASP A 235 -14.87 -3.28 -22.19
N ILE A 236 -13.64 -3.41 -21.67
CA ILE A 236 -13.30 -2.94 -20.33
C ILE A 236 -13.30 -1.40 -20.27
N GLY A 237 -12.77 -0.75 -21.30
CA GLY A 237 -12.75 0.71 -21.41
C GLY A 237 -14.16 1.33 -21.35
N ALA A 238 -15.12 0.79 -22.11
CA ALA A 238 -16.50 1.25 -22.12
C ALA A 238 -17.19 1.08 -20.76
N ALA A 239 -16.97 -0.04 -20.08
CA ALA A 239 -17.51 -0.27 -18.75
C ALA A 239 -16.91 0.67 -17.69
N ILE A 240 -15.59 0.96 -17.78
CA ILE A 240 -14.94 1.97 -16.94
C ILE A 240 -15.54 3.34 -17.22
N ARG A 241 -15.67 3.73 -18.49
CA ARG A 241 -16.26 5.01 -18.89
C ARG A 241 -17.65 5.20 -18.30
N LYS A 242 -18.54 4.21 -18.47
CA LYS A 242 -19.90 4.22 -17.92
C LYS A 242 -19.91 4.43 -16.40
N ARG A 243 -18.95 3.86 -15.67
CA ARG A 243 -18.80 4.07 -14.21
C ARG A 243 -18.29 5.47 -13.84
N PHE A 244 -17.41 6.04 -14.64
CA PHE A 244 -16.97 7.43 -14.42
C PHE A 244 -18.11 8.40 -14.69
N GLU A 245 -18.84 8.20 -15.79
CA GLU A 245 -20.01 9.01 -16.15
C GLU A 245 -21.13 8.91 -15.09
N SER A 246 -21.37 7.72 -14.51
CA SER A 246 -22.36 7.56 -13.43
C SER A 246 -21.98 8.26 -12.12
N LYS A 247 -20.70 8.61 -11.94
CA LYS A 247 -20.19 9.43 -10.82
C LYS A 247 -20.17 10.92 -11.16
N GLY A 248 -20.71 11.33 -12.30
CA GLY A 248 -20.75 12.73 -12.76
C GLY A 248 -19.47 13.23 -13.42
N VAL A 249 -18.51 12.34 -13.72
CA VAL A 249 -17.29 12.69 -14.47
C VAL A 249 -17.61 12.69 -15.97
N SER A 250 -17.33 13.79 -16.67
CA SER A 250 -17.49 13.85 -18.13
C SER A 250 -16.31 13.16 -18.80
N VAL A 251 -16.56 12.22 -19.72
CA VAL A 251 -15.50 11.51 -20.46
C VAL A 251 -15.70 11.75 -21.96
N LEU A 252 -14.79 12.52 -22.56
CA LEU A 252 -14.79 12.84 -23.99
C LEU A 252 -13.80 11.91 -24.71
N VAL A 253 -14.33 11.01 -25.53
CA VAL A 253 -13.55 10.08 -26.36
C VAL A 253 -13.34 10.63 -27.76
N ASN A 254 -12.32 10.12 -28.47
CA ASN A 254 -11.89 10.63 -29.78
C ASN A 254 -11.68 12.15 -29.81
N ALA A 255 -11.34 12.74 -28.67
CA ALA A 255 -11.23 14.18 -28.48
C ALA A 255 -9.76 14.63 -28.45
N HIS A 256 -9.47 15.71 -29.16
CA HIS A 256 -8.12 16.27 -29.29
C HIS A 256 -8.11 17.72 -28.84
N VAL A 257 -7.18 18.06 -27.95
CA VAL A 257 -6.97 19.44 -27.49
C VAL A 257 -6.13 20.18 -28.51
N GLU A 258 -6.64 21.32 -28.97
CA GLU A 258 -5.97 22.23 -29.90
C GLU A 258 -5.06 23.22 -29.15
N ARG A 259 -5.63 23.88 -28.13
CA ARG A 259 -4.95 24.89 -27.31
C ARG A 259 -5.62 25.05 -25.95
N LEU A 260 -4.90 25.68 -25.01
CA LEU A 260 -5.42 26.17 -23.74
C LEU A 260 -5.51 27.69 -23.80
N GLU A 261 -6.58 28.27 -23.26
CA GLU A 261 -6.77 29.71 -23.19
C GLU A 261 -6.71 30.21 -21.75
N GLY A 262 -6.10 31.38 -21.58
CA GLY A 262 -5.84 32.01 -20.29
C GLY A 262 -4.82 33.13 -20.44
N ILE A 263 -4.73 34.01 -19.43
CA ILE A 263 -3.71 35.07 -19.39
C ILE A 263 -2.50 34.60 -18.59
N LYS A 264 -2.74 34.32 -17.30
CA LYS A 264 -1.73 33.79 -16.36
C LYS A 264 -2.02 32.35 -15.97
N ALA A 265 -3.31 32.02 -15.94
CA ALA A 265 -3.87 30.73 -15.57
C ALA A 265 -4.89 30.33 -16.65
N VAL A 266 -5.00 29.03 -16.92
CA VAL A 266 -6.02 28.46 -17.80
C VAL A 266 -7.41 28.80 -17.27
N SER A 267 -8.27 29.19 -18.21
CA SER A 267 -9.71 29.40 -18.02
C SER A 267 -10.55 28.47 -18.89
N SER A 268 -9.98 27.97 -20.00
CA SER A 268 -10.66 27.09 -20.93
C SER A 268 -9.71 26.18 -21.73
N VAL A 269 -10.24 25.02 -22.12
CA VAL A 269 -9.61 24.06 -23.04
C VAL A 269 -10.38 24.06 -24.35
N ILE A 270 -9.68 24.26 -25.47
CA ILE A 270 -10.27 24.28 -26.80
C ILE A 270 -9.93 22.97 -27.53
N LEU A 271 -10.96 22.30 -28.05
CA LEU A 271 -10.79 21.08 -28.84
C LEU A 271 -10.76 21.39 -30.34
N ASN A 272 -10.21 20.48 -31.13
CA ASN A 272 -10.11 20.59 -32.60
C ASN A 272 -11.46 20.78 -33.33
N GLU A 273 -12.59 20.50 -32.66
CA GLU A 273 -13.95 20.66 -33.19
C GLU A 273 -14.58 22.01 -32.80
N GLY A 274 -13.80 22.92 -32.19
CA GLY A 274 -14.25 24.22 -31.71
C GLY A 274 -14.99 24.18 -30.36
N LEU A 275 -15.22 22.99 -29.80
CA LEU A 275 -15.80 22.84 -28.46
C LEU A 275 -14.88 23.47 -27.41
N THR A 276 -15.46 24.35 -26.59
CA THR A 276 -14.79 25.01 -25.47
C THR A 276 -15.25 24.40 -24.15
N ILE A 277 -14.30 23.98 -23.32
CA ILE A 277 -14.56 23.41 -21.99
C ILE A 277 -13.99 24.38 -20.96
N GLN A 278 -14.81 24.81 -19.99
CA GLN A 278 -14.32 25.61 -18.88
C GLN A 278 -13.34 24.79 -18.03
N ALA A 279 -12.19 25.38 -17.70
CA ALA A 279 -11.17 24.72 -16.90
C ALA A 279 -10.41 25.73 -16.04
N ASP A 280 -10.48 25.56 -14.73
CA ASP A 280 -9.67 26.30 -13.77
C ASP A 280 -8.37 25.54 -13.43
N VAL A 281 -8.29 24.25 -13.75
CA VAL A 281 -7.12 23.40 -13.55
C VAL A 281 -7.04 22.42 -14.70
N VAL A 282 -5.86 22.26 -15.30
CA VAL A 282 -5.58 21.22 -16.29
C VAL A 282 -4.52 20.27 -15.75
N VAL A 283 -4.73 18.97 -15.89
CA VAL A 283 -3.74 17.95 -15.54
C VAL A 283 -3.43 17.06 -16.74
N ALA A 284 -2.19 17.07 -17.19
CA ALA A 284 -1.72 16.29 -18.33
C ALA A 284 -1.17 14.92 -17.88
N GLY A 285 -1.91 13.86 -18.19
CA GLY A 285 -1.57 12.45 -17.97
C GLY A 285 -1.19 11.74 -19.27
N ILE A 286 -0.32 12.34 -20.09
CA ILE A 286 -0.03 11.88 -21.48
C ILE A 286 1.20 10.96 -21.59
N GLY A 287 1.58 10.31 -20.48
CA GLY A 287 2.72 9.39 -20.40
C GLY A 287 4.06 10.04 -20.07
N VAL A 288 5.15 9.28 -20.21
CA VAL A 288 6.48 9.66 -19.72
C VAL A 288 7.57 9.45 -20.77
N THR A 289 8.75 10.03 -20.51
CA THR A 289 10.00 9.85 -21.26
C THR A 289 11.13 9.46 -20.32
N PRO A 290 12.08 8.60 -20.74
CA PRO A 290 13.18 8.16 -19.88
C PRO A 290 14.12 9.32 -19.54
N SER A 291 14.59 9.37 -18.29
CA SER A 291 15.50 10.42 -17.77
C SER A 291 16.96 10.18 -18.15
N THR A 292 17.22 9.98 -19.45
CA THR A 292 18.46 9.39 -19.98
C THR A 292 19.22 10.32 -20.93
N GLU A 293 18.79 11.56 -21.10
CA GLU A 293 19.42 12.53 -22.02
C GLU A 293 20.93 12.66 -21.77
N TRP A 294 21.34 12.70 -20.50
CA TRP A 294 22.74 12.81 -20.06
C TRP A 294 23.60 11.57 -20.38
N LEU A 295 22.98 10.46 -20.80
CA LEU A 295 23.65 9.22 -21.21
C LEU A 295 23.95 9.15 -22.71
N LYS A 296 23.45 10.07 -23.54
CA LYS A 296 23.62 10.00 -25.00
C LYS A 296 25.09 9.90 -25.45
N ASN A 297 26.01 10.48 -24.68
CA ASN A 297 27.44 10.47 -24.96
C ASN A 297 28.23 9.45 -24.12
N SER A 298 27.55 8.55 -23.40
CA SER A 298 28.17 7.73 -22.35
C SER A 298 28.44 6.27 -22.74
N CYS A 299 28.51 5.97 -24.05
CA CYS A 299 28.62 4.64 -24.67
C CYS A 299 27.59 3.58 -24.21
N ILE A 300 26.52 4.01 -23.53
CA ILE A 300 25.38 3.17 -23.17
C ILE A 300 24.40 3.16 -24.34
N ASN A 301 24.02 1.97 -24.79
CA ASN A 301 23.06 1.80 -25.87
C ASN A 301 21.66 2.18 -25.39
N LEU A 302 21.11 3.21 -26.02
CA LEU A 302 19.72 3.63 -25.86
C LEU A 302 18.89 3.14 -27.06
N ASP A 303 17.62 2.81 -26.84
CA ASP A 303 16.67 2.60 -27.94
C ASP A 303 16.33 3.93 -28.63
N THR A 304 15.58 3.88 -29.74
CA THR A 304 15.19 5.09 -30.50
C THR A 304 14.33 6.08 -29.70
N ARG A 305 13.75 5.65 -28.58
CA ARG A 305 12.94 6.46 -27.67
C ARG A 305 13.75 6.92 -26.45
N GLY A 306 15.03 6.57 -26.35
CA GLY A 306 15.94 6.94 -25.29
C GLY A 306 15.99 5.97 -24.09
N PHE A 307 15.31 4.83 -24.12
CA PHE A 307 15.38 3.87 -23.00
C PHE A 307 16.70 3.09 -23.01
N ILE A 308 17.23 2.77 -21.83
CA ILE A 308 18.46 1.98 -21.71
C ILE A 308 18.18 0.54 -22.11
N LYS A 309 18.88 0.03 -23.12
CA LYS A 309 18.77 -1.38 -23.50
C LYS A 309 19.56 -2.25 -22.52
N VAL A 310 18.92 -3.26 -21.97
CA VAL A 310 19.57 -4.24 -21.09
C VAL A 310 19.32 -5.68 -21.55
N ASP A 311 20.23 -6.58 -21.16
CA ASP A 311 20.02 -8.02 -21.31
C ASP A 311 19.11 -8.60 -20.20
N SER A 312 18.87 -9.92 -20.23
CA SER A 312 18.07 -10.61 -19.20
C SER A 312 18.68 -10.58 -17.79
N HIS A 313 19.94 -10.15 -17.66
CA HIS A 313 20.65 -9.97 -16.39
C HIS A 313 20.82 -8.49 -16.03
N PHE A 314 20.06 -7.60 -16.69
CA PHE A 314 20.05 -6.16 -16.48
C PHE A 314 21.36 -5.44 -16.81
N ARG A 315 22.25 -6.07 -17.58
CA ARG A 315 23.53 -5.47 -18.00
C ARG A 315 23.30 -4.51 -19.15
N THR A 316 23.94 -3.36 -19.10
CA THR A 316 23.97 -2.41 -20.22
C THR A 316 25.07 -2.80 -21.23
N SER A 317 25.26 -2.01 -22.29
CA SER A 317 26.39 -2.18 -23.21
C SER A 317 27.76 -1.84 -22.61
N ALA A 318 27.79 -1.22 -21.43
CA ALA A 318 29.02 -0.87 -20.74
C ALA A 318 29.29 -1.83 -19.59
N ASP A 319 30.52 -2.35 -19.52
CA ASP A 319 30.95 -3.24 -18.45
C ASP A 319 30.74 -2.61 -17.08
N TRP A 320 30.34 -3.44 -16.11
CA TRP A 320 30.10 -3.05 -14.71
C TRP A 320 28.94 -2.07 -14.51
N ILE A 321 28.16 -1.76 -15.56
CA ILE A 321 26.99 -0.91 -15.48
C ILE A 321 25.73 -1.72 -15.78
N TYR A 322 24.79 -1.64 -14.85
CA TYR A 322 23.47 -2.26 -14.91
C TYR A 322 22.40 -1.17 -14.96
N ALA A 323 21.19 -1.50 -15.43
CA ALA A 323 20.06 -0.58 -15.37
C ALA A 323 18.76 -1.31 -15.05
N ILE A 324 17.86 -0.66 -14.28
CA ILE A 324 16.57 -1.20 -13.85
C ILE A 324 15.48 -0.13 -13.79
N GLY A 325 14.23 -0.54 -13.51
CA GLY A 325 13.07 0.34 -13.38
C GLY A 325 12.54 0.90 -14.72
N ASP A 326 11.80 2.01 -14.66
CA ASP A 326 11.04 2.55 -15.80
C ASP A 326 11.91 2.95 -17.01
N ALA A 327 13.20 3.22 -16.79
CA ALA A 327 14.10 3.76 -17.80
C ALA A 327 14.68 2.71 -18.75
N VAL A 328 14.31 1.43 -18.60
CA VAL A 328 14.95 0.33 -19.35
C VAL A 328 14.00 -0.34 -20.32
N THR A 329 14.56 -0.91 -21.37
CA THR A 329 13.93 -1.97 -22.15
C THR A 329 14.60 -3.30 -21.87
N VAL A 330 13.81 -4.31 -21.54
CA VAL A 330 14.26 -5.66 -21.14
C VAL A 330 13.64 -6.72 -22.06
N PRO A 331 14.32 -7.83 -22.36
CA PRO A 331 13.69 -8.96 -23.05
C PRO A 331 12.61 -9.62 -22.19
N LEU A 332 11.58 -10.18 -22.85
CA LEU A 332 10.60 -11.08 -22.25
C LEU A 332 10.66 -12.44 -22.94
N PRO A 333 11.52 -13.37 -22.47
CA PRO A 333 11.73 -14.66 -23.13
C PRO A 333 10.48 -15.52 -23.23
N LEU A 334 9.53 -15.42 -22.29
CA LEU A 334 8.29 -16.18 -22.32
C LEU A 334 7.32 -15.75 -23.44
N TRP A 335 7.57 -14.60 -24.08
CA TRP A 335 6.78 -14.06 -25.20
C TRP A 335 7.59 -13.93 -26.50
N ASP A 336 8.84 -14.40 -26.52
CA ASP A 336 9.78 -14.20 -27.63
C ASP A 336 9.97 -12.73 -28.02
N ILE A 337 9.92 -11.83 -27.02
CA ILE A 337 10.12 -10.38 -27.22
C ILE A 337 11.56 -10.02 -26.84
N GLU A 338 12.31 -9.49 -27.81
CA GLU A 338 13.71 -9.10 -27.59
C GLU A 338 13.86 -7.90 -26.65
N SER A 339 12.88 -6.99 -26.64
CA SER A 339 13.01 -5.71 -25.94
C SER A 339 11.66 -5.02 -25.75
N ILE A 340 11.25 -4.81 -24.49
CA ILE A 340 10.04 -4.06 -24.14
C ILE A 340 10.29 -3.15 -22.94
N ASN A 341 9.59 -2.03 -22.89
CA ASN A 341 9.57 -1.13 -21.73
C ASN A 341 8.29 -1.36 -20.92
N ILE A 342 8.44 -1.60 -19.62
CA ILE A 342 7.31 -1.87 -18.70
C ILE A 342 7.44 -0.91 -17.53
N GLN A 343 6.49 0.02 -17.43
CA GLN A 343 6.51 1.10 -16.44
C GLN A 343 5.48 0.79 -15.35
N HIS A 344 5.92 0.14 -14.28
CA HIS A 344 5.07 -0.13 -13.14
C HIS A 344 5.90 -0.42 -11.89
N PHE A 345 5.35 -0.05 -10.73
CA PHE A 345 5.97 -0.25 -9.42
C PHE A 345 6.41 -1.71 -9.19
N GLN A 346 5.51 -2.68 -9.42
CA GLN A 346 5.81 -4.09 -9.18
C GLN A 346 6.92 -4.61 -10.12
N THR A 347 6.95 -4.12 -11.37
CA THR A 347 8.02 -4.50 -12.31
C THR A 347 9.36 -3.92 -11.88
N ALA A 348 9.40 -2.66 -11.43
CA ALA A 348 10.62 -2.06 -10.89
C ALA A 348 11.14 -2.82 -9.65
N GLN A 349 10.23 -3.26 -8.77
CA GLN A 349 10.57 -4.10 -7.62
C GLN A 349 11.18 -5.45 -8.07
N THR A 350 10.55 -6.13 -9.03
CA THR A 350 11.07 -7.37 -9.61
C THR A 350 12.44 -7.17 -10.25
N HIS A 351 12.65 -6.07 -10.99
CA HIS A 351 13.96 -5.76 -11.55
C HIS A 351 15.02 -5.63 -10.45
N GLY A 352 14.73 -4.93 -9.35
CA GLY A 352 15.65 -4.79 -8.23
C GLY A 352 15.99 -6.13 -7.55
N GLN A 353 14.99 -6.99 -7.34
CA GLN A 353 15.18 -8.33 -6.77
C GLN A 353 16.06 -9.21 -7.67
N LEU A 354 15.73 -9.31 -8.96
CA LEU A 354 16.47 -10.13 -9.92
C LEU A 354 17.87 -9.59 -10.23
N LEU A 355 18.04 -8.26 -10.18
CA LEU A 355 19.36 -7.63 -10.27
C LEU A 355 20.28 -8.09 -9.12
N GLY A 356 19.76 -8.28 -7.91
CA GLY A 356 20.53 -8.79 -6.78
C GLY A 356 21.18 -10.15 -7.07
N TYR A 357 20.44 -11.07 -7.70
CA TYR A 357 20.99 -12.34 -8.17
C TYR A 357 22.05 -12.14 -9.25
N SER A 358 21.76 -11.29 -10.23
CA SER A 358 22.64 -11.01 -11.37
C SER A 358 23.98 -10.38 -10.95
N ILE A 359 23.95 -9.46 -9.99
CA ILE A 359 25.13 -8.81 -9.43
C ILE A 359 25.98 -9.77 -8.58
N THR A 360 25.33 -10.71 -7.87
CA THR A 360 26.01 -11.69 -7.01
C THR A 360 26.42 -12.96 -7.75
N GLY A 361 26.17 -13.05 -9.05
CA GLY A 361 26.50 -14.23 -9.87
C GLY A 361 25.63 -15.45 -9.59
N LYS A 362 24.47 -15.26 -8.93
CA LYS A 362 23.50 -16.32 -8.67
C LYS A 362 22.50 -16.42 -9.82
N PRO A 363 21.99 -17.63 -10.14
CA PRO A 363 20.92 -17.77 -11.12
C PRO A 363 19.66 -17.03 -10.64
N GLN A 364 18.99 -16.33 -11.55
CA GLN A 364 17.70 -15.72 -11.25
C GLN A 364 16.65 -16.82 -10.97
N PRO A 365 15.78 -16.64 -9.97
CA PRO A 365 14.82 -17.67 -9.56
C PRO A 365 13.68 -17.89 -10.54
N HIS A 366 13.36 -16.89 -11.37
CA HIS A 366 12.29 -16.93 -12.37
C HIS A 366 12.50 -15.83 -13.43
N PRO A 367 11.92 -15.96 -14.63
CA PRO A 367 11.85 -14.88 -15.61
C PRO A 367 10.94 -13.73 -15.15
N ILE A 368 11.00 -12.62 -15.86
CA ILE A 368 10.08 -11.49 -15.67
C ILE A 368 8.73 -11.85 -16.30
N VAL A 369 7.66 -11.66 -15.52
CA VAL A 369 6.29 -11.63 -16.00
C VAL A 369 5.74 -10.26 -15.62
N PRO A 370 5.32 -9.42 -16.60
CA PRO A 370 4.81 -8.10 -16.29
C PRO A 370 3.58 -8.19 -15.39
N PHE A 371 3.50 -7.31 -14.39
CA PHE A 371 2.34 -7.24 -13.50
C PHE A 371 2.06 -5.78 -13.13
N PHE A 372 0.81 -5.37 -13.27
CA PHE A 372 0.36 -4.06 -12.82
C PHE A 372 -1.06 -4.09 -12.25
N TRP A 373 -1.41 -3.01 -11.57
CA TRP A 373 -2.77 -2.78 -11.11
C TRP A 373 -3.16 -1.32 -11.32
N THR A 374 -4.46 -1.05 -11.32
CA THR A 374 -5.04 0.30 -11.19
C THR A 374 -6.22 0.25 -10.23
N VAL A 375 -6.49 1.34 -9.52
CA VAL A 375 -7.63 1.46 -8.60
C VAL A 375 -8.34 2.77 -8.86
N PHE A 376 -9.66 2.71 -9.04
CA PHE A 376 -10.51 3.87 -9.23
C PHE A 376 -11.48 4.01 -8.05
N PHE A 377 -11.64 5.25 -7.59
CA PHE A 377 -12.55 5.72 -6.54
C PHE A 377 -12.28 5.08 -5.17
N LEU A 378 -11.18 4.33 -5.04
CA LEU A 378 -10.95 3.37 -3.96
C LEU A 378 -12.05 2.31 -3.84
N GLU A 379 -12.87 2.13 -4.88
CA GLU A 379 -14.02 1.23 -4.90
C GLU A 379 -13.72 -0.05 -5.67
N PHE A 380 -13.05 0.06 -6.82
CA PHE A 380 -12.73 -1.09 -7.66
C PHE A 380 -11.35 -0.96 -8.28
N GLY A 381 -10.75 -2.10 -8.58
CA GLY A 381 -9.44 -2.15 -9.20
C GLY A 381 -9.30 -3.31 -10.18
N ILE A 382 -8.38 -3.15 -11.11
CA ILE A 382 -8.06 -4.15 -12.11
C ILE A 382 -6.60 -4.56 -11.89
N ARG A 383 -6.35 -5.86 -11.81
CA ARG A 383 -5.01 -6.44 -11.84
C ARG A 383 -4.75 -7.02 -13.22
N PHE A 384 -3.54 -6.85 -13.72
CA PHE A 384 -3.12 -7.36 -15.01
C PHE A 384 -1.80 -8.10 -14.87
N ALA A 385 -1.70 -9.26 -15.50
CA ALA A 385 -0.49 -10.07 -15.55
C ALA A 385 -0.21 -10.54 -16.99
N GLY A 386 1.04 -10.46 -17.43
CA GLY A 386 1.51 -10.95 -18.72
C GLY A 386 1.76 -9.86 -19.76
N CYS A 387 1.74 -10.23 -21.03
CA CYS A 387 1.92 -9.30 -22.15
C CYS A 387 0.90 -9.64 -23.24
N THR A 388 0.18 -8.63 -23.75
CA THR A 388 -0.81 -8.81 -24.81
C THR A 388 -0.18 -8.86 -26.20
N ASP A 389 1.12 -8.65 -26.37
CA ASP A 389 1.71 -8.55 -27.71
C ASP A 389 1.46 -9.81 -28.57
N GLY A 390 0.86 -9.61 -29.75
CA GLY A 390 0.52 -10.68 -30.68
C GLY A 390 -0.63 -11.60 -30.25
N PHE A 391 -1.46 -11.24 -29.26
CA PHE A 391 -2.71 -11.96 -28.99
C PHE A 391 -3.68 -11.86 -30.18
N SER A 392 -4.50 -12.88 -30.37
CA SER A 392 -5.50 -12.95 -31.46
C SER A 392 -6.92 -13.09 -30.95
N GLU A 393 -7.10 -13.60 -29.73
CA GLU A 393 -8.41 -13.97 -29.20
C GLU A 393 -8.50 -13.67 -27.71
N THR A 394 -9.73 -13.54 -27.21
CA THR A 394 -9.99 -13.34 -25.79
C THR A 394 -11.11 -14.23 -25.28
N ILE A 395 -11.02 -14.65 -24.02
CA ILE A 395 -12.10 -15.33 -23.29
C ILE A 395 -12.41 -14.50 -22.05
N ILE A 396 -13.70 -14.29 -21.76
CA ILE A 396 -14.15 -13.51 -20.60
C ILE A 396 -15.03 -14.38 -19.73
N HIS A 397 -14.69 -14.48 -18.46
CA HIS A 397 -15.53 -15.09 -17.43
C HIS A 397 -15.98 -14.01 -16.45
N GLY A 398 -17.25 -14.06 -16.03
CA GLY A 398 -17.85 -13.06 -15.14
C GLY A 398 -18.48 -11.90 -15.92
N ASN A 399 -18.72 -10.78 -15.23
CA ASN A 399 -19.41 -9.61 -15.77
C ASN A 399 -18.51 -8.36 -15.71
N ILE A 400 -18.20 -7.81 -16.88
CA ILE A 400 -17.36 -6.62 -17.03
C ILE A 400 -18.07 -5.37 -16.48
N ASP A 401 -19.37 -5.21 -16.69
CA ASP A 401 -20.14 -4.06 -16.20
C ASP A 401 -20.16 -3.99 -14.66
N GLU A 402 -20.13 -5.16 -14.02
CA GLU A 402 -20.07 -5.32 -12.57
C GLU A 402 -18.63 -5.21 -12.02
N MET A 403 -17.61 -5.08 -12.87
CA MET A 403 -16.18 -5.14 -12.48
C MET A 403 -15.85 -6.40 -11.68
N ASN A 404 -16.47 -7.51 -12.05
CA ASN A 404 -16.24 -8.82 -11.46
C ASN A 404 -16.02 -9.82 -12.60
N PHE A 405 -14.79 -9.84 -13.12
CA PHE A 405 -14.46 -10.61 -14.32
C PHE A 405 -13.01 -11.07 -14.33
N SER A 406 -12.74 -12.08 -15.16
CA SER A 406 -11.41 -12.45 -15.62
C SER A 406 -11.41 -12.54 -17.13
N LYS A 407 -10.58 -11.72 -17.77
CA LYS A 407 -10.36 -11.68 -19.21
C LYS A 407 -8.99 -12.27 -19.51
N TYR A 408 -8.99 -13.32 -20.31
CA TYR A 408 -7.81 -14.04 -20.77
C TYR A 408 -7.50 -13.61 -22.19
N TYR A 409 -6.24 -13.27 -22.47
CA TYR A 409 -5.74 -12.95 -23.80
C TYR A 409 -4.97 -14.16 -24.33
N LEU A 410 -5.29 -14.61 -25.54
CA LEU A 410 -4.75 -15.84 -26.10
C LEU A 410 -3.94 -15.59 -27.38
N LYS A 411 -2.84 -16.32 -27.51
CA LYS A 411 -2.03 -16.45 -28.73
C LYS A 411 -1.82 -17.94 -28.99
N ASN A 412 -2.21 -18.43 -30.16
CA ASN A 412 -2.10 -19.85 -30.53
C ASN A 412 -2.70 -20.80 -29.47
N ASN A 413 -3.91 -20.50 -28.99
CA ASN A 413 -4.62 -21.25 -27.94
C ASN A 413 -3.90 -21.31 -26.58
N VAL A 414 -2.91 -20.45 -26.32
CA VAL A 414 -2.22 -20.31 -25.02
C VAL A 414 -2.55 -18.94 -24.44
N VAL A 415 -2.87 -18.89 -23.16
CA VAL A 415 -3.06 -17.64 -22.42
C VAL A 415 -1.71 -16.93 -22.26
N VAL A 416 -1.61 -15.71 -22.75
CA VAL A 416 -0.42 -14.86 -22.72
C VAL A 416 -0.55 -13.67 -21.79
N ALA A 417 -1.78 -13.31 -21.40
CA ALA A 417 -2.06 -12.32 -20.37
C ALA A 417 -3.43 -12.54 -19.74
N VAL A 418 -3.63 -11.95 -18.56
CA VAL A 418 -4.90 -11.94 -17.82
C VAL A 418 -5.15 -10.56 -17.24
N ALA A 419 -6.34 -10.00 -17.50
CA ALA A 419 -6.89 -8.87 -16.77
C ALA A 419 -7.99 -9.37 -15.83
N ASN A 420 -8.02 -8.90 -14.59
CA ASN A 420 -8.98 -9.37 -13.59
C ASN A 420 -9.46 -8.22 -12.70
N ALA A 421 -10.77 -8.19 -12.45
CA ALA A 421 -11.43 -7.30 -11.50
C ALA A 421 -12.29 -8.12 -10.54
N GLY A 422 -12.48 -7.63 -9.32
CA GLY A 422 -13.21 -8.34 -8.27
C GLY A 422 -12.30 -9.10 -7.29
N PRO A 423 -12.86 -10.03 -6.49
CA PRO A 423 -12.15 -10.69 -5.40
C PRO A 423 -11.23 -11.83 -5.86
N LEU A 424 -11.38 -12.28 -7.10
CA LEU A 424 -10.68 -13.46 -7.62
C LEU A 424 -9.21 -13.14 -7.90
N PRO A 425 -8.24 -13.94 -7.44
CA PRO A 425 -6.81 -13.64 -7.61
C PRO A 425 -6.25 -14.12 -8.97
N THR A 426 -7.06 -14.18 -10.03
CA THR A 426 -6.75 -14.90 -11.27
C THR A 426 -5.48 -14.39 -11.96
N ALA A 427 -5.26 -13.07 -12.00
CA ALA A 427 -4.03 -12.49 -12.56
C ALA A 427 -2.77 -12.88 -11.74
N ILE A 428 -2.89 -12.99 -10.41
CA ILE A 428 -1.78 -13.39 -9.52
C ILE A 428 -1.47 -14.88 -9.69
N GLN A 429 -2.51 -15.71 -9.84
CA GLN A 429 -2.35 -17.12 -10.13
C GLN A 429 -1.67 -17.33 -11.48
N PHE A 430 -2.10 -16.62 -12.53
CA PHE A 430 -1.45 -16.63 -13.83
C PHE A 430 0.03 -16.23 -13.72
N LEU A 431 0.33 -15.11 -13.04
CA LEU A 431 1.71 -14.66 -12.78
C LEU A 431 2.57 -15.79 -12.22
N THR A 432 2.09 -16.45 -11.16
CA THR A 432 2.84 -17.51 -10.46
C THR A 432 3.06 -18.75 -11.33
N ILE A 433 2.06 -19.18 -12.09
CA ILE A 433 2.14 -20.32 -13.01
C ILE A 433 3.11 -20.02 -14.15
N PHE A 434 2.98 -18.85 -14.75
CA PHE A 434 3.72 -18.48 -15.94
C PHE A 434 5.21 -18.24 -15.64
N GLN A 435 5.54 -17.75 -14.44
CA GLN A 435 6.92 -17.70 -13.94
C GLN A 435 7.60 -19.08 -13.86
N GLN A 436 6.83 -20.16 -13.73
CA GLN A 436 7.33 -21.54 -13.75
C GLN A 436 7.39 -22.12 -15.18
N ASN A 437 7.17 -21.29 -16.20
CA ASN A 437 7.08 -21.68 -17.61
C ASN A 437 5.98 -22.72 -17.89
N ILE A 438 4.91 -22.70 -17.09
CA ILE A 438 3.74 -23.55 -17.29
C ILE A 438 2.75 -22.77 -18.16
N LYS A 439 2.41 -23.33 -19.32
CA LYS A 439 1.45 -22.74 -20.25
C LYS A 439 0.02 -23.13 -19.84
N ILE A 440 -0.89 -22.16 -19.90
CA ILE A 440 -2.32 -22.36 -19.71
C ILE A 440 -2.98 -22.31 -21.09
N THR A 441 -3.77 -23.32 -21.41
CA THR A 441 -4.40 -23.48 -22.72
C THR A 441 -5.84 -22.99 -22.73
N ARG A 442 -6.36 -22.69 -23.92
CA ARG A 442 -7.77 -22.39 -24.19
C ARG A 442 -8.70 -23.41 -23.53
N THR A 443 -8.48 -24.70 -23.78
CA THR A 443 -9.34 -25.77 -23.29
C THR A 443 -9.40 -25.82 -21.76
N GLU A 444 -8.31 -25.46 -21.07
CA GLU A 444 -8.31 -25.38 -19.62
C GLU A 444 -9.15 -24.21 -19.13
N VAL A 445 -8.99 -23.03 -19.74
CA VAL A 445 -9.80 -21.86 -19.39
C VAL A 445 -11.29 -22.15 -19.64
N GLU A 446 -11.65 -22.73 -20.78
CA GLU A 446 -13.04 -23.05 -21.14
C GLU A 446 -13.67 -24.10 -20.21
N LYS A 447 -12.87 -25.01 -19.63
CA LYS A 447 -13.36 -26.03 -18.69
C LYS A 447 -13.50 -25.52 -17.25
N ILE A 448 -12.81 -24.44 -16.89
CA ILE A 448 -12.86 -23.88 -15.54
C ILE A 448 -14.22 -23.16 -15.38
N SER A 449 -15.21 -23.87 -14.82
CA SER A 449 -16.51 -23.31 -14.47
C SER A 449 -16.45 -22.33 -13.28
N CYS A 450 -15.33 -22.32 -12.54
CA CYS A 450 -15.07 -21.44 -11.40
C CYS A 450 -13.59 -20.97 -11.39
N THR A 451 -13.34 -19.84 -12.07
CA THR A 451 -12.40 -18.72 -11.83
C THR A 451 -11.03 -18.88 -11.13
N SER A 452 -10.56 -20.06 -10.75
CA SER A 452 -9.25 -20.25 -10.13
C SER A 452 -8.41 -21.30 -10.88
N PHE A 453 -7.16 -20.96 -11.18
CA PHE A 453 -6.16 -21.89 -11.74
C PHE A 453 -5.59 -22.85 -10.68
N THR A 454 -6.25 -22.98 -9.53
CA THR A 454 -5.76 -23.78 -8.40
C THR A 454 -5.62 -25.25 -8.78
N SER A 455 -6.57 -25.80 -9.56
CA SER A 455 -6.49 -27.17 -10.07
C SER A 455 -5.31 -27.36 -11.04
N VAL A 456 -5.07 -26.40 -11.95
CA VAL A 456 -3.93 -26.42 -12.88
C VAL A 456 -2.60 -26.40 -12.12
N MET A 457 -2.49 -25.62 -11.04
CA MET A 457 -1.30 -25.62 -10.18
C MET A 457 -1.08 -26.97 -9.49
N GLN A 458 -2.15 -27.61 -9.01
CA GLN A 458 -2.07 -28.90 -8.30
C GLN A 458 -1.67 -30.06 -9.21
N GLU A 459 -2.16 -30.08 -10.46
CA GLU A 459 -1.87 -31.16 -11.40
C GLU A 459 -0.47 -31.07 -12.02
N ARG A 460 0.02 -29.85 -12.31
CA ARG A 460 1.27 -29.65 -13.08
C ARG A 460 2.49 -29.22 -12.27
N ASN A 461 2.35 -29.07 -10.96
CA ASN A 461 3.49 -28.84 -10.06
C ASN A 461 3.71 -29.99 -9.05
N PRO A 462 4.10 -31.20 -9.50
CA PRO A 462 4.36 -32.33 -8.62
C PRO A 462 5.62 -32.16 -7.76
N ARG A 463 6.46 -31.13 -7.97
CA ARG A 463 7.63 -30.86 -7.12
C ARG A 463 7.29 -30.11 -5.83
N GLY A 464 6.08 -29.55 -5.71
CA GLY A 464 5.50 -29.21 -4.40
C GLY A 464 5.31 -30.47 -3.52
N ASN A 465 4.99 -31.60 -4.18
CA ASN A 465 5.30 -33.00 -3.82
C ASN A 465 6.18 -33.33 -2.61
N SER A 466 7.45 -32.91 -2.68
CA SER A 466 8.56 -33.53 -1.95
C SER A 466 8.89 -32.86 -0.62
N HIS A 467 8.23 -31.76 -0.29
CA HIS A 467 8.24 -31.23 1.06
C HIS A 467 7.13 -31.93 1.85
N SER A 468 7.52 -32.57 2.95
CA SER A 468 6.59 -33.16 3.92
C SER A 468 5.46 -32.18 4.21
N GLU A 469 4.24 -32.66 4.44
CA GLU A 469 3.05 -31.81 4.68
C GLU A 469 3.27 -30.70 5.73
N LYS A 470 4.27 -30.85 6.61
CA LYS A 470 4.69 -29.85 7.60
C LYS A 470 5.43 -28.62 7.02
N GLU A 471 6.06 -28.71 5.85
CA GLU A 471 6.83 -27.59 5.26
C GLU A 471 6.05 -26.75 4.26
N ARG A 472 4.94 -27.28 3.70
CA ARG A 472 4.15 -26.61 2.64
C ARG A 472 3.33 -25.41 3.08
N TYR A 473 3.16 -25.20 4.38
CA TYR A 473 2.40 -24.07 4.95
C TYR A 473 3.26 -22.87 5.32
N ARG A 474 4.60 -22.93 5.15
CA ARG A 474 5.52 -21.92 5.70
C ARG A 474 5.74 -20.65 4.86
N THR A 475 5.19 -20.51 3.65
CA THR A 475 5.53 -19.35 2.79
C THR A 475 4.35 -18.47 2.37
N CYS A 476 3.14 -18.71 2.87
CA CYS A 476 2.00 -17.81 2.66
C CYS A 476 1.06 -17.66 3.89
N CYS A 477 1.28 -18.44 4.96
CA CYS A 477 0.38 -18.51 6.12
C CYS A 477 1.14 -18.41 7.46
N ASP A 478 1.73 -17.25 7.75
CA ASP A 478 1.96 -16.85 9.15
C ASP A 478 0.71 -16.18 9.77
N VAL A 479 -0.46 -16.30 9.13
CA VAL A 479 -1.74 -15.70 9.62
C VAL A 479 -2.86 -16.74 9.84
N CYS A 480 -2.69 -18.03 9.53
CA CYS A 480 -3.80 -19.00 9.65
C CYS A 480 -3.44 -20.37 10.27
N HIS A 481 -2.60 -20.40 11.31
CA HIS A 481 -2.43 -21.59 12.15
C HIS A 481 -3.54 -21.81 13.22
N ILE A 482 -4.69 -21.13 13.12
CA ILE A 482 -5.81 -21.20 14.08
C ILE A 482 -6.91 -22.17 13.64
N LYS A 483 -6.56 -23.38 13.19
CA LYS A 483 -7.59 -24.42 12.96
C LYS A 483 -7.41 -25.69 13.80
N PHE A 484 -6.17 -26.09 14.10
CA PHE A 484 -5.95 -27.29 14.91
C PHE A 484 -5.90 -26.99 16.42
N GLY A 485 -5.28 -25.86 16.81
CA GLY A 485 -5.21 -25.43 18.21
C GLY A 485 -6.58 -25.12 18.82
N THR A 486 -7.50 -24.54 18.02
CA THR A 486 -8.86 -24.17 18.42
C THR A 486 -9.76 -25.38 18.68
N VAL A 487 -9.63 -26.44 17.87
CA VAL A 487 -10.36 -27.70 18.09
C VAL A 487 -9.85 -28.41 19.34
N PHE A 488 -8.53 -28.40 19.56
CA PHE A 488 -7.93 -28.98 20.77
C PHE A 488 -8.30 -28.20 22.04
N LEU A 489 -8.25 -26.87 22.01
CA LEU A 489 -8.70 -26.02 23.12
C LEU A 489 -10.19 -26.21 23.42
N GLY A 490 -11.04 -26.19 22.39
CA GLY A 490 -12.49 -26.39 22.56
C GLY A 490 -12.84 -27.77 23.14
N THR A 491 -12.03 -28.79 22.84
CA THR A 491 -12.20 -30.13 23.45
C THR A 491 -11.81 -30.12 24.94
N ILE A 492 -10.72 -29.43 25.31
CA ILE A 492 -10.31 -29.28 26.70
C ILE A 492 -11.35 -28.48 27.50
N GLU A 493 -11.86 -27.39 26.94
CA GLU A 493 -12.90 -26.56 27.55
C GLU A 493 -14.20 -27.35 27.80
N ALA A 494 -14.62 -28.18 26.83
CA ALA A 494 -15.77 -29.05 27.00
C ALA A 494 -15.59 -30.06 28.16
N ILE A 495 -14.39 -30.65 28.28
CA ILE A 495 -14.07 -31.58 29.38
C ILE A 495 -14.10 -30.86 30.74
N VAL A 496 -13.53 -29.66 30.84
CA VAL A 496 -13.53 -28.86 32.07
C VAL A 496 -14.95 -28.48 32.49
N CYS A 497 -15.81 -28.08 31.55
CA CYS A 497 -17.23 -27.79 31.82
C CYS A 497 -17.97 -29.01 32.39
N VAL A 498 -17.72 -30.21 31.86
CA VAL A 498 -18.32 -31.45 32.39
C VAL A 498 -17.87 -31.72 33.83
N PHE A 499 -16.58 -31.56 34.15
CA PHE A 499 -16.08 -31.76 35.51
C PHE A 499 -16.64 -30.73 36.50
N VAL A 500 -16.80 -29.47 36.09
CA VAL A 500 -17.41 -28.42 36.92
C VAL A 500 -18.89 -28.71 37.17
N LEU A 501 -19.63 -29.18 36.17
CA LEU A 501 -21.01 -29.63 36.32
C LEU A 501 -21.13 -30.82 37.28
N ILE A 502 -20.24 -31.80 37.18
CA ILE A 502 -20.19 -32.93 38.13
C ILE A 502 -19.92 -32.42 39.55
N GLY A 503 -18.97 -31.50 39.73
CA GLY A 503 -18.66 -30.90 41.03
C GLY A 503 -19.83 -30.11 41.62
N ALA A 504 -20.53 -29.31 40.81
CA ALA A 504 -21.69 -28.55 41.24
C ALA A 504 -22.88 -29.46 41.61
N VAL A 505 -23.12 -30.51 40.83
CA VAL A 505 -24.15 -31.53 41.14
C VAL A 505 -23.80 -32.26 42.42
N GLN A 506 -22.53 -32.69 42.61
CA GLN A 506 -22.07 -33.31 43.85
C GLN A 506 -22.24 -32.37 45.06
N GLN A 507 -21.90 -31.09 44.92
CA GLN A 507 -22.02 -30.10 46.00
C GLN A 507 -23.49 -29.82 46.35
N THR A 508 -24.39 -29.84 45.37
CA THR A 508 -25.83 -29.66 45.57
C THR A 508 -26.47 -30.89 46.21
N MET A 509 -26.07 -32.10 45.76
CA MET A 509 -26.47 -33.37 46.37
C MET A 509 -25.99 -33.48 47.83
N TRP A 510 -24.78 -32.99 48.11
CA TRP A 510 -24.20 -32.97 49.46
C TRP A 510 -24.90 -31.97 50.39
N LYS A 511 -25.28 -30.78 49.89
CA LYS A 511 -26.03 -29.78 50.68
C LYS A 511 -27.45 -30.23 51.04
N ASN A 512 -28.05 -31.13 50.26
CA ASN A 512 -29.42 -31.58 50.45
C ASN A 512 -29.56 -32.92 51.20
N GLN A 513 -28.46 -33.59 51.55
CA GLN A 513 -28.50 -34.73 52.47
C GLN A 513 -28.24 -34.26 53.91
N GLN A 514 -29.32 -34.17 54.68
CA GLN A 514 -29.25 -34.14 56.14
C GLN A 514 -28.65 -35.45 56.64
N TYR A 515 -27.36 -35.51 56.97
CA TYR A 515 -26.85 -36.46 57.96
C TYR A 515 -25.67 -35.90 58.74
N SER A 516 -25.90 -35.84 60.04
CA SER A 516 -24.94 -35.70 61.13
C SER A 516 -23.95 -36.87 61.13
N GLN A 517 -22.65 -36.59 61.18
CA GLN A 517 -21.73 -37.16 62.18
C GLN A 517 -20.34 -36.53 62.02
N CYS A 518 -19.74 -36.16 63.15
CA CYS A 518 -18.37 -35.69 63.32
C CYS A 518 -17.37 -36.78 62.87
N ASP A 519 -16.35 -36.42 62.09
CA ASP A 519 -14.94 -36.39 62.53
C ASP A 519 -13.92 -36.54 61.38
N LYS A 520 -12.84 -35.75 61.50
CA LYS A 520 -11.49 -35.93 60.93
C LYS A 520 -11.33 -35.83 59.41
N ASN A 521 -10.79 -34.70 58.95
CA ASN A 521 -9.87 -34.67 57.80
C ASN A 521 -8.96 -33.43 57.83
N PHE A 522 -7.69 -33.65 58.18
CA PHE A 522 -6.57 -32.70 58.18
C PHE A 522 -6.35 -31.99 56.81
N LEU A 523 -6.81 -32.60 55.72
CA LEU A 523 -6.80 -32.02 54.36
C LEU A 523 -7.78 -30.85 54.17
N ARG A 524 -8.86 -30.78 54.96
CA ARG A 524 -9.87 -29.71 54.86
C ARG A 524 -9.33 -28.38 55.35
N ASP A 525 -8.57 -28.40 56.45
CA ASP A 525 -8.12 -27.17 57.11
C ASP A 525 -6.81 -26.62 56.48
N CYS A 526 -6.00 -27.47 55.83
CA CYS A 526 -4.87 -27.03 55.01
C CYS A 526 -5.30 -26.29 53.72
N LEU A 527 -6.41 -26.72 53.10
CA LEU A 527 -6.96 -26.07 51.91
C LEU A 527 -7.65 -24.73 52.26
N ILE A 528 -8.19 -24.57 53.47
CA ILE A 528 -8.82 -23.31 53.90
C ILE A 528 -7.74 -22.25 54.28
N PHE A 529 -6.58 -22.66 54.81
CA PHE A 529 -5.53 -21.70 55.19
C PHE A 529 -4.80 -21.10 53.98
N GLN A 530 -4.56 -21.89 52.92
CA GLN A 530 -3.84 -21.42 51.73
C GLN A 530 -4.66 -20.52 50.80
N PHE A 531 -5.99 -20.51 50.94
CA PHE A 531 -6.90 -19.66 50.15
C PHE A 531 -7.40 -18.41 50.88
N SER A 532 -6.95 -18.16 52.11
CA SER A 532 -7.37 -16.99 52.91
C SER A 532 -6.61 -15.68 52.62
N HIS A 533 -5.58 -15.71 51.76
CA HIS A 533 -4.73 -14.54 51.44
C HIS A 533 -4.58 -14.25 49.94
N PHE A 534 -5.38 -14.89 49.09
CA PHE A 534 -5.55 -14.48 47.69
C PHE A 534 -7.01 -14.11 47.47
N ASN A 535 -7.25 -12.89 46.99
CA ASN A 535 -8.57 -12.42 46.59
C ASN A 535 -8.93 -13.09 45.24
N VAL A 536 -9.22 -14.41 45.27
CA VAL A 536 -9.51 -15.24 44.08
C VAL A 536 -10.92 -14.99 43.53
N THR A 537 -11.77 -14.26 44.25
CA THR A 537 -13.14 -13.94 43.80
C THR A 537 -13.16 -13.01 42.58
N LEU A 538 -12.32 -11.97 42.49
CA LEU A 538 -12.35 -11.10 41.29
C LEU A 538 -11.84 -11.81 40.03
N ILE A 539 -10.77 -12.61 40.12
CA ILE A 539 -10.19 -13.26 38.93
C ILE A 539 -11.14 -14.30 38.34
N PHE A 540 -11.84 -15.07 39.18
CA PHE A 540 -12.80 -16.06 38.69
C PHE A 540 -14.09 -15.41 38.16
N ASP A 541 -14.56 -14.33 38.80
CA ASP A 541 -15.72 -13.57 38.32
C ASP A 541 -15.43 -12.92 36.96
N TYR A 542 -14.21 -12.40 36.73
CA TYR A 542 -13.81 -11.88 35.42
C TYR A 542 -13.70 -12.96 34.34
N ILE A 543 -13.21 -14.15 34.67
CA ILE A 543 -13.12 -15.25 33.68
C ILE A 543 -14.52 -15.74 33.27
N VAL A 544 -15.45 -15.86 34.23
CA VAL A 544 -16.84 -16.25 33.95
C VAL A 544 -17.60 -15.18 33.17
N ILE A 545 -17.38 -13.89 33.48
CA ILE A 545 -17.98 -12.77 32.74
C ILE A 545 -17.42 -12.70 31.31
N ILE A 546 -16.13 -12.91 31.12
CA ILE A 546 -15.48 -12.93 29.79
C ILE A 546 -16.02 -14.11 28.97
N MET A 547 -16.16 -15.30 29.54
CA MET A 547 -16.76 -16.45 28.84
C MET A 547 -18.24 -16.24 28.49
N MET A 548 -19.03 -15.64 29.39
CA MET A 548 -20.45 -15.31 29.10
C MET A 548 -20.59 -14.23 28.01
N ALA A 549 -19.67 -13.26 27.95
CA ALA A 549 -19.65 -12.24 26.90
C ALA A 549 -19.30 -12.82 25.51
N PHE A 550 -18.35 -13.77 25.43
CA PHE A 550 -18.02 -14.46 24.18
C PHE A 550 -19.15 -15.34 23.66
N ILE A 551 -19.90 -16.00 24.56
CA ILE A 551 -21.08 -16.81 24.19
C ILE A 551 -22.22 -15.91 23.72
N LEU A 552 -22.47 -14.76 24.35
CA LEU A 552 -23.52 -13.82 23.95
C LEU A 552 -23.19 -13.10 22.63
N LEU A 553 -21.91 -12.79 22.37
CA LEU A 553 -21.46 -12.23 21.10
C LEU A 553 -21.54 -13.24 19.96
N SER A 554 -21.21 -14.53 20.18
CA SER A 554 -21.33 -15.55 19.13
C SER A 554 -22.79 -15.89 18.80
N VAL A 555 -23.67 -15.85 19.81
CA VAL A 555 -25.12 -16.04 19.63
C VAL A 555 -25.76 -14.83 18.94
N GLY A 556 -25.42 -13.59 19.32
CA GLY A 556 -25.92 -12.38 18.65
C GLY A 556 -25.48 -12.25 17.19
N TYR A 557 -24.23 -12.61 16.88
CA TYR A 557 -23.68 -12.56 15.53
C TYR A 557 -24.31 -13.60 14.57
N SER A 558 -24.91 -14.66 15.11
CA SER A 558 -25.66 -15.65 14.32
C SER A 558 -27.12 -15.23 14.07
N PHE A 559 -27.63 -14.19 14.73
CA PHE A 559 -29.04 -13.76 14.63
C PHE A 559 -29.28 -12.46 13.84
N GLN A 560 -28.24 -11.73 13.38
CA GLN A 560 -28.41 -10.53 12.53
C GLN A 560 -27.89 -10.69 11.09
N ASN A 561 -27.41 -11.87 10.70
CA ASN A 561 -27.11 -12.23 9.30
C ASN A 561 -28.01 -13.36 8.77
N ILE A 562 -29.22 -13.47 9.33
CA ILE A 562 -30.43 -13.86 8.56
C ILE A 562 -31.01 -12.57 7.98
#